data_AF-A9SR44-F1
#
_entry.id   AF-A9SR44-F1
#
_cell.length_a   1.000
_cell.length_b   1.000
_cell.length_c   1.000
_cell.angle_alpha   90.00
_cell.angle_beta   90.00
_cell.angle_gamma   90.00
#
_symmetry.space_group_name_H-M   'P 1'
#
loop_
_entity.id
_entity.type
_entity.pdbx_description
1 polymer ?
#
loop_
_entity_poly.entity_id
_entity_poly.type
_entity_poly.pdbx_seq_one_letter_code
_entity_poly.pdbx_strand_id
1 'polypeptide(L)'
;MDSGIVKLYDIMMLYIVDLIRNIIVDNSKIFNNVYVSSNQKMYQECINTLSTYECSIIADDRVVLTIPVPIGCCYKPLEEASAIRGSFVIEGRRKVLMCQERNYTFRYLARKEKCELQLSKCHCEIYMVNGVLKVSLSHNNLVNIFAVMKVLRKTIASAKREILSWTDHPKEVSGLLLELQLDATTLDSNVVHSTERILATLNDDKKVKMLSLMICRFIETILSLRQEDDRDCLSFKCVHTPADIVKRCIEKRINKLNQQKIRSNSKQKAVIVSALNRISKDIQNNFKTGVWEGYTQGDNKRTISQVLSSKSTLHSLSHVRRVEISSKERASAIMRQIHPTQLGYICPCETTEGPDVGAVKYLSSTCTITPYVDPDDVLNHLGVLPQGNDALFINGLFVARTSKDSILRSIKAYKRKGEAFMLVSAYYS
;
A
#
# COMPACT_ATOMS: atom_id res chain seq x y z
N MET A 1 11.15 14.37 -18.67
CA MET A 1 10.01 14.52 -17.74
C MET A 1 8.91 13.63 -18.29
N ASP A 2 8.47 12.51 -17.73
CA ASP A 2 8.32 12.05 -16.35
C ASP A 2 8.92 10.64 -16.20
N SER A 3 10.10 10.55 -15.57
CA SER A 3 10.85 9.28 -15.46
C SER A 3 10.44 8.44 -14.26
N GLY A 4 9.67 9.00 -13.31
CA GLY A 4 9.36 8.34 -12.04
C GLY A 4 8.46 7.13 -12.24
N ILE A 5 7.31 7.32 -12.89
CA ILE A 5 6.33 6.23 -13.14
C ILE A 5 6.95 5.11 -13.96
N VAL A 6 7.77 5.46 -14.97
CA VAL A 6 8.47 4.47 -15.81
C VAL A 6 9.45 3.64 -14.99
N LYS A 7 10.28 4.28 -14.16
CA LYS A 7 11.21 3.58 -13.25
C LYS A 7 10.49 2.64 -12.29
N LEU A 8 9.35 3.05 -11.75
CA LEU A 8 8.53 2.19 -10.89
C LEU A 8 8.02 0.96 -11.65
N TYR A 9 7.68 1.11 -12.93
CA TYR A 9 7.31 -0.01 -13.80
C TYR A 9 8.49 -0.94 -14.08
N ASP A 10 9.71 -0.40 -14.27
CA ASP A 10 10.92 -1.19 -14.47
C ASP A 10 11.23 -2.05 -13.22
N ILE A 11 11.10 -1.47 -12.02
CA ILE A 11 11.22 -2.18 -10.73
C ILE A 11 10.13 -3.26 -10.60
N MET A 12 8.89 -2.94 -10.99
CA MET A 12 7.80 -3.91 -10.98
C MET A 12 8.11 -5.12 -11.87
N MET A 13 8.66 -4.92 -13.06
CA MET A 13 9.02 -6.04 -13.96
C MET A 13 10.01 -7.00 -13.29
N LEU A 14 11.02 -6.48 -12.57
CA LEU A 14 11.96 -7.30 -11.80
C LEU A 14 11.25 -8.10 -10.70
N TYR A 15 10.33 -7.45 -9.97
CA TYR A 15 9.51 -8.12 -8.97
C TYR A 15 8.66 -9.26 -9.55
N ILE A 16 8.04 -9.06 -10.73
CA ILE A 16 7.22 -10.10 -11.37
C ILE A 16 8.09 -11.26 -11.86
N VAL A 17 9.30 -11.00 -12.36
CA VAL A 17 10.28 -12.05 -12.69
C VAL A 17 10.60 -12.89 -11.47
N ASP A 18 10.89 -12.26 -10.33
CA ASP A 18 11.18 -12.97 -9.09
C ASP A 18 9.96 -13.76 -8.56
N LEU A 19 8.77 -13.15 -8.62
CA LEU A 19 7.52 -13.79 -8.25
C LEU A 19 7.26 -15.07 -9.06
N ILE A 20 7.52 -15.06 -10.37
CA ILE A 20 7.39 -16.24 -11.24
C ILE A 20 8.45 -17.29 -10.94
N ARG A 21 9.70 -16.86 -10.70
CA ARG A 21 10.83 -17.74 -10.33
C ARG A 21 10.56 -18.48 -9.01
N ASN A 22 9.82 -17.86 -8.10
CA ASN A 22 9.46 -18.40 -6.80
C ASN A 22 8.12 -19.15 -6.78
N ILE A 23 7.54 -19.49 -7.95
CA ILE A 23 6.41 -20.42 -8.02
C ILE A 23 6.92 -21.84 -7.71
N ILE A 24 6.43 -22.39 -6.60
CA ILE A 24 6.79 -23.71 -6.08
C ILE A 24 5.61 -24.67 -6.25
N VAL A 25 5.91 -25.89 -6.68
CA VAL A 25 5.01 -27.04 -6.71
C VAL A 25 5.74 -28.22 -6.07
N ASP A 26 5.06 -28.92 -5.16
CA ASP A 26 5.61 -30.10 -4.47
C ASP A 26 7.01 -29.86 -3.90
N ASN A 27 7.21 -28.69 -3.26
CA ASN A 27 8.48 -28.23 -2.68
C ASN A 27 9.65 -28.03 -3.67
N SER A 28 9.37 -28.00 -4.98
CA SER A 28 10.36 -27.75 -6.03
C SER A 28 10.02 -26.51 -6.86
N LYS A 29 11.04 -25.77 -7.31
CA LYS A 29 10.87 -24.66 -8.25
C LYS A 29 10.50 -25.21 -9.63
N ILE A 30 9.52 -24.59 -10.28
CA ILE A 30 9.00 -25.05 -11.57
C ILE A 30 9.81 -24.51 -12.75
N PHE A 31 10.36 -23.30 -12.56
CA PHE A 31 11.13 -22.59 -13.56
C PHE A 31 12.54 -22.33 -13.03
N ASN A 32 13.54 -22.62 -13.85
CA ASN A 32 14.95 -22.44 -13.48
C ASN A 32 15.46 -21.09 -13.99
N ASN A 33 15.16 -20.76 -15.24
CA ASN A 33 15.56 -19.50 -15.86
C ASN A 33 14.34 -18.65 -16.16
N VAL A 34 14.27 -17.44 -15.59
CA VAL A 34 13.19 -16.47 -15.83
C VAL A 34 13.79 -15.11 -16.10
N TYR A 35 13.47 -14.53 -17.26
CA TYR A 35 13.98 -13.22 -17.70
C TYR A 35 12.97 -12.47 -18.56
N VAL A 36 13.17 -11.15 -18.71
CA VAL A 36 12.36 -10.30 -19.59
C VAL A 36 12.96 -10.32 -21.01
N SER A 37 12.11 -10.50 -22.01
CA SER A 37 12.45 -10.41 -23.43
C SER A 37 11.55 -9.38 -24.12
N SER A 38 12.12 -8.70 -25.11
CA SER A 38 11.46 -7.64 -25.86
C SER A 38 11.70 -7.85 -27.35
N ASN A 39 10.64 -7.67 -28.15
CA ASN A 39 10.69 -7.78 -29.60
C ASN A 39 11.34 -6.57 -30.30
N GLN A 40 11.93 -5.63 -29.55
CA GLN A 40 12.58 -4.40 -30.02
C GLN A 40 11.72 -3.50 -30.93
N LYS A 41 10.42 -3.81 -31.12
CA LYS A 41 9.50 -2.96 -31.87
C LYS A 41 9.35 -1.60 -31.22
N MET A 42 9.43 -0.55 -32.03
CA MET A 42 9.22 0.82 -31.57
C MET A 42 7.74 1.09 -31.27
N TYR A 43 7.47 2.05 -30.39
CA TYR A 43 6.09 2.38 -30.03
C TYR A 43 5.30 2.93 -31.23
N GLN A 44 5.94 3.68 -32.14
CA GLN A 44 5.31 4.19 -33.36
C GLN A 44 4.99 3.07 -34.35
N GLU A 45 5.86 2.07 -34.45
CA GLU A 45 5.59 0.85 -35.23
C GLU A 45 4.37 0.13 -34.65
N CYS A 46 4.24 0.05 -33.33
CA CYS A 46 3.05 -0.51 -32.69
C CYS A 46 1.77 0.27 -33.02
N ILE A 47 1.85 1.61 -33.11
CA ILE A 47 0.73 2.45 -33.56
C ILE A 47 0.36 2.12 -35.01
N ASN A 48 1.33 2.11 -35.92
CA ASN A 48 1.11 1.91 -37.35
C ASN A 48 0.60 0.49 -37.67
N THR A 49 1.09 -0.52 -36.93
CA THR A 49 0.72 -1.93 -37.12
C THR A 49 -0.49 -2.37 -36.30
N LEU A 50 -1.12 -1.45 -35.56
CA LEU A 50 -2.21 -1.75 -34.62
C LEU A 50 -1.84 -2.84 -33.59
N SER A 51 -0.55 -2.93 -33.24
CA SER A 51 -0.05 -3.88 -32.23
C SER A 51 0.10 -3.22 -30.87
N THR A 52 0.37 -4.03 -29.84
CA THR A 52 0.56 -3.58 -28.46
C THR A 52 2.05 -3.42 -28.17
N TYR A 53 2.41 -2.35 -27.46
CA TYR A 53 3.76 -2.14 -26.98
C TYR A 53 3.95 -2.86 -25.65
N GLU A 54 4.50 -4.08 -25.71
CA GLU A 54 4.59 -5.01 -24.59
C GLU A 54 5.93 -5.74 -24.52
N CYS A 55 6.23 -6.27 -23.35
CA CYS A 55 7.36 -7.18 -23.10
C CYS A 55 6.83 -8.55 -22.70
N SER A 56 7.61 -9.59 -23.02
CA SER A 56 7.32 -10.96 -22.63
C SER A 56 8.28 -11.40 -21.54
N ILE A 57 7.76 -12.09 -20.52
CA ILE A 57 8.56 -12.83 -19.55
C ILE A 57 8.69 -14.25 -20.06
N ILE A 58 9.93 -14.69 -20.24
CA ILE A 58 10.27 -16.03 -20.69
C ILE A 58 10.70 -16.83 -19.48
N ALA A 59 10.15 -18.04 -19.33
CA ALA A 59 10.57 -19.02 -18.34
C ALA A 59 10.89 -20.35 -19.01
N ASP A 60 12.12 -20.83 -18.86
CA ASP A 60 12.67 -22.03 -19.51
C ASP A 60 12.28 -22.12 -21.01
N ASP A 61 12.64 -21.08 -21.77
CA ASP A 61 12.44 -20.93 -23.23
C ASP A 61 10.97 -20.86 -23.68
N ARG A 62 10.04 -20.66 -22.76
CA ARG A 62 8.61 -20.43 -23.09
C ARG A 62 8.17 -19.06 -22.63
N VAL A 63 7.42 -18.36 -23.47
CA VAL A 63 6.70 -17.15 -23.06
C VAL A 63 5.62 -17.55 -22.06
N VAL A 64 5.73 -17.04 -20.83
CA VAL A 64 4.78 -17.36 -19.76
C VAL A 64 3.85 -16.20 -19.45
N LEU A 65 4.33 -14.96 -19.60
CA LEU A 65 3.54 -13.77 -19.31
C LEU A 65 3.89 -12.67 -20.31
N THR A 66 2.91 -11.92 -20.78
CA THR A 66 3.11 -10.76 -21.64
C THR A 66 2.43 -9.56 -21.01
N ILE A 67 3.17 -8.46 -20.85
CA ILE A 67 2.73 -7.28 -20.10
C ILE A 67 2.92 -6.04 -20.98
N PRO A 68 1.85 -5.25 -21.24
CA PRO A 68 1.99 -3.93 -21.85
C PRO A 68 2.87 -3.03 -21.00
N VAL A 69 3.90 -2.42 -21.60
CA VAL A 69 4.86 -1.57 -20.88
C VAL A 69 4.67 -0.10 -21.25
N PRO A 70 4.98 0.85 -20.35
CA PRO A 70 4.91 2.26 -20.70
C PRO A 70 6.02 2.66 -21.68
N ILE A 71 5.75 3.65 -22.51
CA ILE A 71 6.75 4.28 -23.37
C ILE A 71 7.86 4.87 -22.49
N GLY A 72 9.11 4.54 -22.85
CA GLY A 72 10.32 4.91 -22.10
C GLY A 72 10.83 3.86 -21.11
N CYS A 73 10.12 2.73 -20.97
CA CYS A 73 10.57 1.56 -20.20
C CYS A 73 11.94 1.05 -20.69
N CYS A 74 12.83 0.66 -19.77
CA CYS A 74 14.21 0.30 -20.09
C CYS A 74 14.35 -0.98 -20.94
N TYR A 75 13.32 -1.83 -20.98
CA TYR A 75 13.32 -3.08 -21.75
C TYR A 75 13.02 -2.87 -23.25
N LYS A 76 12.70 -1.65 -23.69
CA LYS A 76 12.32 -1.35 -25.08
C LYS A 76 13.00 -0.06 -25.59
N PRO A 77 13.26 0.06 -26.90
CA PRO A 77 13.98 1.20 -27.45
C PRO A 77 13.13 2.49 -27.36
N LEU A 78 13.83 3.62 -27.21
CA LEU A 78 13.23 4.95 -27.20
C LEU A 78 14.13 5.90 -28.00
N GLU A 79 13.66 6.37 -29.16
CA GLU A 79 14.41 7.32 -30.00
C GLU A 79 13.90 8.76 -29.87
N GLU A 80 12.60 8.98 -29.68
CA GLU A 80 12.03 10.34 -29.76
C GLU A 80 12.04 11.09 -28.42
N ALA A 81 12.68 12.26 -28.43
CA ALA A 81 12.67 13.20 -27.29
C ALA A 81 11.26 13.74 -26.96
N SER A 82 10.35 13.76 -27.95
CA SER A 82 8.97 14.27 -27.84
C SER A 82 7.97 13.25 -27.28
N ALA A 83 8.37 11.99 -27.10
CA ALA A 83 7.48 10.94 -26.65
C ALA A 83 7.00 11.20 -25.19
N ILE A 84 5.68 11.21 -24.99
CA ILE A 84 5.09 11.28 -23.64
C ILE A 84 5.31 9.94 -22.93
N ARG A 85 6.40 9.88 -22.16
CA ARG A 85 6.77 8.72 -21.34
C ARG A 85 5.69 8.44 -20.28
N GLY A 86 5.55 7.17 -19.90
CA GLY A 86 4.52 6.73 -18.94
C GLY A 86 3.15 6.43 -19.56
N SER A 87 2.91 6.81 -20.83
CA SER A 87 1.75 6.35 -21.60
C SER A 87 1.99 4.96 -22.22
N PHE A 88 0.93 4.25 -22.57
CA PHE A 88 0.95 2.89 -23.11
C PHE A 88 0.41 2.87 -24.55
N VAL A 89 0.80 1.88 -25.35
CA VAL A 89 0.20 1.62 -26.67
C VAL A 89 -0.48 0.26 -26.65
N ILE A 90 -1.78 0.23 -26.85
CA ILE A 90 -2.61 -0.98 -26.80
C ILE A 90 -3.39 -1.06 -28.11
N GLU A 91 -3.10 -2.06 -28.93
CA GLU A 91 -3.70 -2.23 -30.26
C GLU A 91 -3.67 -0.94 -31.10
N GLY A 92 -2.49 -0.33 -31.16
CA GLY A 92 -2.23 0.94 -31.83
C GLY A 92 -2.81 2.21 -31.17
N ARG A 93 -3.62 2.07 -30.11
CA ARG A 93 -4.19 3.22 -29.38
C ARG A 93 -3.33 3.62 -28.20
N ARG A 94 -3.05 4.92 -28.09
CA ARG A 94 -2.35 5.48 -26.92
C ARG A 94 -3.29 5.56 -25.72
N LYS A 95 -2.85 5.01 -24.58
CA LYS A 95 -3.61 4.99 -23.33
C LYS A 95 -2.78 5.49 -22.16
N VAL A 96 -3.45 5.93 -21.12
CA VAL A 96 -2.87 6.20 -19.81
C VAL A 96 -3.54 5.30 -18.80
N LEU A 97 -2.78 4.84 -17.81
CA LEU A 97 -3.31 4.24 -16.58
C LEU A 97 -3.13 5.29 -15.48
N MET A 98 -4.21 5.75 -14.85
CA MET A 98 -4.15 6.87 -13.90
C MET A 98 -3.70 6.37 -12.53
N CYS A 99 -2.93 7.21 -11.83
CA CYS A 99 -2.62 6.97 -10.42
C CYS A 99 -3.88 7.04 -9.57
N GLN A 100 -3.93 6.29 -8.47
CA GLN A 100 -5.09 6.21 -7.58
C GLN A 100 -4.69 6.58 -6.15
N GLU A 101 -5.30 7.60 -5.58
CA GLU A 101 -5.16 7.95 -4.16
C GLU A 101 -5.94 6.95 -3.29
N ARG A 102 -5.29 6.46 -2.25
CA ARG A 102 -5.84 5.52 -1.26
C ARG A 102 -5.44 5.97 0.14
N ASN A 103 -6.16 5.49 1.16
CA ASN A 103 -5.66 5.62 2.53
C ASN A 103 -4.42 4.76 2.72
N TYR A 104 -3.42 5.33 3.37
CA TYR A 104 -2.22 4.64 3.77
C TYR A 104 -2.57 3.59 4.82
N THR A 105 -2.16 2.36 4.57
CA THR A 105 -2.23 1.27 5.55
C THR A 105 -1.03 1.32 6.49
N PHE A 106 -1.12 0.69 7.66
CA PHE A 106 -0.09 0.58 8.71
C PHE A 106 0.03 1.78 9.65
N ARG A 107 -0.80 2.82 9.51
CA ARG A 107 -0.86 3.94 10.47
C ARG A 107 -2.20 3.93 11.20
N TYR A 108 -2.18 4.18 12.51
CA TYR A 108 -3.40 4.35 13.29
C TYR A 108 -3.94 5.77 13.08
N LEU A 109 -5.26 5.93 13.18
CA LEU A 109 -5.97 7.20 13.09
C LEU A 109 -6.87 7.32 14.34
N ALA A 110 -6.57 8.28 15.22
CA ALA A 110 -7.32 8.54 16.44
C ALA A 110 -8.25 9.75 16.26
N ARG A 111 -9.56 9.51 16.39
CA ARG A 111 -10.62 10.53 16.40
C ARG A 111 -11.47 10.35 17.65
N LYS A 112 -12.33 11.32 17.99
CA LYS A 112 -13.17 11.21 19.21
C LYS A 112 -14.14 10.04 19.16
N GLU A 113 -14.61 9.67 17.97
CA GLU A 113 -15.55 8.57 17.77
C GLU A 113 -14.89 7.19 17.91
N LYS A 114 -13.69 7.05 17.38
CA LYS A 114 -12.96 5.77 17.33
C LYS A 114 -11.47 5.96 17.03
N CYS A 115 -10.67 4.96 17.39
CA CYS A 115 -9.31 4.81 16.90
C CYS A 115 -9.18 3.57 16.01
N GLU A 116 -8.68 3.73 14.78
CA GLU A 116 -8.61 2.66 13.80
C GLU A 116 -7.18 2.45 13.29
N LEU A 117 -6.81 1.19 13.03
CA LEU A 117 -5.55 0.80 12.41
C LEU A 117 -5.83 -0.26 11.34
N GLN A 118 -5.55 0.07 10.09
CA GLN A 118 -5.70 -0.84 8.96
C GLN A 118 -4.35 -1.40 8.56
N LEU A 119 -4.18 -2.73 8.65
CA LEU A 119 -3.05 -3.44 8.03
C LEU A 119 -3.51 -4.17 6.76
N SER A 120 -2.59 -4.72 5.96
CA SER A 120 -2.89 -5.33 4.65
C SER A 120 -4.04 -6.34 4.63
N LYS A 121 -4.26 -7.08 5.72
CA LYS A 121 -5.27 -8.15 5.82
C LYS A 121 -6.16 -8.07 7.07
N CYS A 122 -5.95 -7.09 7.94
CA CYS A 122 -6.73 -6.95 9.17
C CYS A 122 -7.04 -5.49 9.45
N HIS A 123 -8.22 -5.25 9.99
CA HIS A 123 -8.66 -3.95 10.44
C HIS A 123 -8.94 -4.05 11.94
N CYS A 124 -8.34 -3.16 12.72
CA CYS A 124 -8.56 -3.06 14.16
C CYS A 124 -9.18 -1.71 14.45
N GLU A 125 -10.31 -1.70 15.16
CA GLU A 125 -11.00 -0.47 15.56
C GLU A 125 -11.29 -0.53 17.06
N ILE A 126 -11.09 0.59 17.74
CA ILE A 126 -11.32 0.77 19.17
C ILE A 126 -12.39 1.84 19.34
N TYR A 127 -13.39 1.53 20.15
CA TYR A 127 -14.54 2.37 20.43
C TYR A 127 -14.69 2.57 21.94
N MET A 128 -15.35 3.67 22.31
CA MET A 128 -15.87 3.87 23.66
C MET A 128 -17.39 3.65 23.63
N VAL A 129 -17.87 2.63 24.34
CA VAL A 129 -19.30 2.26 24.39
C VAL A 129 -19.73 2.21 25.85
N ASN A 130 -20.65 3.09 26.25
CA ASN A 130 -21.16 3.21 27.62
C ASN A 130 -20.04 3.35 28.67
N GLY A 131 -19.02 4.15 28.36
CA GLY A 131 -17.84 4.31 29.22
C GLY A 131 -16.87 3.13 29.20
N VAL A 132 -17.10 2.09 28.39
CA VAL A 132 -16.23 0.90 28.25
C VAL A 132 -15.47 0.90 26.93
N LEU A 133 -14.15 0.67 26.98
CA LEU A 133 -13.29 0.51 25.82
C LEU A 133 -13.46 -0.87 25.20
N LYS A 134 -13.90 -0.89 23.94
CA LYS A 134 -14.15 -2.12 23.19
C LYS A 134 -13.36 -2.13 21.89
N VAL A 135 -12.83 -3.28 21.54
CA VAL A 135 -12.17 -3.55 20.25
C VAL A 135 -13.16 -4.29 19.36
N SER A 136 -13.31 -3.81 18.12
CA SER A 136 -14.05 -4.53 17.09
C SER A 136 -13.22 -5.69 16.56
N LEU A 137 -13.75 -6.90 16.74
CA LEU A 137 -13.25 -8.12 16.12
C LEU A 137 -13.96 -8.36 14.79
N SER A 138 -13.35 -9.16 13.91
CA SER A 138 -13.97 -9.56 12.63
C SER A 138 -15.43 -10.01 12.84
N HIS A 139 -16.35 -9.46 12.04
CA HIS A 139 -17.82 -9.61 12.16
C HIS A 139 -18.52 -8.75 13.22
N ASN A 140 -18.06 -7.51 13.46
CA ASN A 140 -18.72 -6.50 14.32
C ASN A 140 -18.90 -6.91 15.80
N ASN A 141 -18.14 -7.90 16.27
CA ASN A 141 -18.18 -8.28 17.68
C ASN A 141 -17.30 -7.33 18.49
N LEU A 142 -17.92 -6.50 19.33
CA LEU A 142 -17.23 -5.59 20.23
C LEU A 142 -16.84 -6.32 21.51
N VAL A 143 -15.54 -6.44 21.76
CA VAL A 143 -14.99 -7.14 22.93
C VAL A 143 -14.24 -6.17 23.83
N ASN A 144 -14.40 -6.32 25.15
CA ASN A 144 -13.67 -5.50 26.11
C ASN A 144 -12.15 -5.64 25.90
N ILE A 145 -11.45 -4.51 25.91
CA ILE A 145 -10.02 -4.47 25.59
C ILE A 145 -9.16 -5.26 26.58
N PHE A 146 -9.56 -5.33 27.85
CA PHE A 146 -8.83 -6.12 28.85
C PHE A 146 -9.05 -7.62 28.68
N ALA A 147 -10.16 -8.05 28.06
CA ALA A 147 -10.34 -9.45 27.66
C ALA A 147 -9.37 -9.80 26.53
N VAL A 148 -9.21 -8.92 25.53
CA VAL A 148 -8.21 -9.07 24.46
C VAL A 148 -6.79 -9.13 25.04
N MET A 149 -6.44 -8.24 25.98
CA MET A 149 -5.14 -8.26 26.67
C MET A 149 -4.89 -9.55 27.47
N LYS A 150 -5.95 -10.12 28.05
CA LYS A 150 -5.88 -11.42 28.75
C LYS A 150 -5.58 -12.57 27.79
N VAL A 151 -6.16 -12.59 26.58
CA VAL A 151 -5.79 -13.54 25.51
C VAL A 151 -4.31 -13.43 25.17
N LEU A 152 -3.81 -12.19 25.07
CA LEU A 152 -2.39 -11.89 24.84
C LEU A 152 -1.50 -12.09 26.09
N ARG A 153 -1.98 -12.85 27.08
CA ARG A 153 -1.25 -13.26 28.31
C ARG A 153 -0.77 -12.07 29.16
N LYS A 154 -1.48 -10.94 29.15
CA LYS A 154 -1.21 -9.79 30.02
C LYS A 154 -2.27 -9.69 31.12
N THR A 155 -1.82 -9.48 32.35
CA THR A 155 -2.72 -9.13 33.46
C THR A 155 -3.24 -7.71 33.29
N ILE A 156 -4.40 -7.38 33.88
CA ILE A 156 -4.97 -6.02 33.83
C ILE A 156 -3.97 -5.00 34.34
N ALA A 157 -3.29 -5.28 35.46
CA ALA A 157 -2.27 -4.41 36.02
C ALA A 157 -1.06 -4.23 35.08
N SER A 158 -0.65 -5.29 34.37
CA SER A 158 0.40 -5.19 33.36
C SER A 158 -0.04 -4.38 32.15
N ALA A 159 -1.28 -4.56 31.67
CA ALA A 159 -1.82 -3.83 30.54
C ALA A 159 -1.97 -2.34 30.85
N LYS A 160 -2.49 -1.99 32.03
CA LYS A 160 -2.58 -0.60 32.49
C LYS A 160 -1.20 0.08 32.55
N ARG A 161 -0.20 -0.59 33.14
CA ARG A 161 1.18 -0.07 33.17
C ARG A 161 1.75 0.14 31.77
N GLU A 162 1.50 -0.78 30.85
CA GLU A 162 1.94 -0.65 29.47
C GLU A 162 1.28 0.56 28.79
N ILE A 163 -0.04 0.72 28.89
CA ILE A 163 -0.78 1.87 28.34
C ILE A 163 -0.23 3.20 28.89
N LEU A 164 -0.02 3.27 30.20
CA LEU A 164 0.51 4.47 30.85
C LEU A 164 1.96 4.79 30.46
N SER A 165 2.72 3.82 29.93
CA SER A 165 4.08 4.06 29.44
C SER A 165 4.15 4.84 28.11
N TRP A 166 2.99 5.07 27.47
CA TRP A 166 2.87 5.73 26.17
C TRP A 166 2.40 7.19 26.26
N THR A 167 2.09 7.69 27.45
CA THR A 167 1.56 9.04 27.68
C THR A 167 2.47 9.86 28.59
N ASP A 168 2.45 11.17 28.38
CA ASP A 168 3.00 12.16 29.30
C ASP A 168 1.96 12.62 30.34
N HIS A 169 0.71 12.15 30.23
CA HIS A 169 -0.46 12.47 31.07
C HIS A 169 -0.99 11.24 31.83
N PRO A 170 -0.18 10.57 32.68
CA PRO A 170 -0.56 9.30 33.27
C PRO A 170 -1.72 9.41 34.26
N LYS A 171 -1.95 10.58 34.89
CA LYS A 171 -3.02 10.76 35.89
C LYS A 171 -4.39 10.78 35.21
N GLU A 172 -4.50 11.56 34.15
CA GLU A 172 -5.71 11.75 33.35
C GLU A 172 -6.09 10.44 32.64
N VAL A 173 -5.12 9.80 31.98
CA VAL A 173 -5.33 8.51 31.31
C VAL A 173 -5.68 7.41 32.33
N SER A 174 -5.02 7.38 33.50
CA SER A 174 -5.32 6.39 34.53
C SER A 174 -6.72 6.56 35.12
N GLY A 175 -7.25 7.79 35.22
CA GLY A 175 -8.61 8.04 35.71
C GLY A 175 -9.64 7.27 34.89
N LEU A 176 -9.59 7.41 33.57
CA LEU A 176 -10.50 6.71 32.67
C LEU A 176 -10.29 5.20 32.68
N LEU A 177 -9.03 4.72 32.78
CA LEU A 177 -8.71 3.29 32.89
C LEU A 177 -9.24 2.61 34.17
N LEU A 178 -9.55 3.37 35.22
CA LEU A 178 -10.12 2.82 36.46
C LEU A 178 -11.61 2.54 36.34
N GLU A 179 -12.34 3.38 35.61
CA GLU A 179 -13.78 3.22 35.32
C GLU A 179 -14.05 2.04 34.37
N LEU A 180 -13.02 1.60 33.66
CA LEU A 180 -13.03 0.62 32.58
C LEU A 180 -12.92 -0.86 33.02
N GLN A 181 -13.38 -1.23 34.22
CA GLN A 181 -13.24 -2.61 34.70
C GLN A 181 -13.92 -3.64 33.77
N LEU A 182 -13.43 -4.88 33.81
CA LEU A 182 -13.91 -5.97 32.96
C LEU A 182 -15.42 -6.17 33.13
N ASP A 183 -16.17 -6.06 32.02
CA ASP A 183 -17.42 -6.81 31.92
C ASP A 183 -17.05 -8.29 32.13
N ALA A 184 -17.78 -9.01 32.99
CA ALA A 184 -17.61 -10.44 33.27
C ALA A 184 -17.92 -11.30 32.03
N THR A 185 -17.16 -11.09 30.97
CA THR A 185 -17.27 -11.78 29.70
C THR A 185 -16.41 -13.03 29.81
N THR A 186 -17.10 -14.17 29.82
CA THR A 186 -16.47 -15.47 29.55
C THR A 186 -15.78 -15.37 28.19
N LEU A 187 -14.49 -15.68 28.14
CA LEU A 187 -13.76 -15.72 26.88
C LEU A 187 -14.17 -16.96 26.10
N ASP A 188 -15.14 -16.81 25.22
CA ASP A 188 -15.52 -17.87 24.28
C ASP A 188 -14.39 -18.16 23.28
N SER A 189 -14.35 -19.39 22.78
CA SER A 189 -13.33 -19.84 21.80
C SER A 189 -13.28 -18.97 20.54
N ASN A 190 -14.42 -18.42 20.12
CA ASN A 190 -14.52 -17.50 18.98
C ASN A 190 -13.79 -16.17 19.21
N VAL A 191 -13.80 -15.65 20.45
CA VAL A 191 -13.11 -14.41 20.83
C VAL A 191 -11.61 -14.63 20.82
N VAL A 192 -11.15 -15.77 21.31
CA VAL A 192 -9.72 -16.14 21.29
C VAL A 192 -9.21 -16.20 19.85
N HIS A 193 -9.86 -17.00 18.99
CA HIS A 193 -9.47 -17.12 17.59
C HIS A 193 -9.52 -15.78 16.83
N SER A 194 -10.53 -14.95 17.10
CA SER A 194 -10.63 -13.63 16.48
C SER A 194 -9.54 -12.66 16.98
N THR A 195 -9.14 -12.78 18.26
CA THR A 195 -8.06 -11.98 18.85
C THR A 195 -6.70 -12.35 18.28
N GLU A 196 -6.44 -13.64 18.06
CA GLU A 196 -5.21 -14.08 17.38
C GLU A 196 -5.09 -13.49 15.99
N ARG A 197 -6.22 -13.24 15.32
CA ARG A 197 -6.30 -12.58 14.01
C ARG A 197 -6.18 -11.05 14.05
N ILE A 198 -6.35 -10.40 15.20
CA ILE A 198 -6.06 -8.97 15.36
C ILE A 198 -4.58 -8.75 15.11
N LEU A 199 -4.26 -7.78 14.25
CA LEU A 199 -2.88 -7.43 13.92
C LEU A 199 -2.04 -8.67 13.59
N ALA A 200 -2.60 -9.62 12.85
CA ALA A 200 -2.04 -10.96 12.63
C ALA A 200 -0.62 -10.99 12.04
N THR A 201 -0.15 -9.87 11.49
CA THR A 201 1.23 -9.71 10.99
C THR A 201 2.25 -9.43 12.10
N LEU A 202 1.81 -9.18 13.33
CA LEU A 202 2.66 -8.84 14.48
C LEU A 202 2.78 -10.03 15.44
N ASN A 203 3.90 -10.11 16.15
CA ASN A 203 4.05 -11.02 17.29
C ASN A 203 3.27 -10.49 18.50
N ASP A 204 3.01 -11.36 19.49
CA ASP A 204 2.15 -11.01 20.63
C ASP A 204 2.67 -9.79 21.42
N ASP A 205 4.00 -9.65 21.57
CA ASP A 205 4.59 -8.49 22.24
C ASP A 205 4.31 -7.17 21.49
N LYS A 206 4.54 -7.15 20.16
CA LYS A 206 4.24 -5.98 19.34
C LYS A 206 2.74 -5.71 19.26
N LYS A 207 1.88 -6.75 19.27
CA LYS A 207 0.42 -6.58 19.35
C LYS A 207 0.02 -5.84 20.62
N VAL A 208 0.54 -6.26 21.78
CA VAL A 208 0.28 -5.59 23.06
C VAL A 208 0.74 -4.14 23.01
N LYS A 209 1.96 -3.87 22.52
CA LYS A 209 2.49 -2.50 22.43
C LYS A 209 1.69 -1.61 21.49
N MET A 210 1.31 -2.11 20.32
CA MET A 210 0.48 -1.36 19.37
C MET A 210 -0.92 -1.11 19.90
N LEU A 211 -1.56 -2.10 20.53
CA LEU A 211 -2.86 -1.92 21.15
C LEU A 211 -2.79 -0.91 22.30
N SER A 212 -1.80 -1.03 23.18
CA SER A 212 -1.58 -0.07 24.28
C SER A 212 -1.39 1.35 23.78
N LEU A 213 -0.60 1.54 22.71
CA LEU A 213 -0.41 2.83 22.06
C LEU A 213 -1.73 3.37 21.49
N MET A 214 -2.47 2.56 20.73
CA MET A 214 -3.75 2.99 20.15
C MET A 214 -4.76 3.39 21.24
N ILE A 215 -4.85 2.62 22.33
CA ILE A 215 -5.68 2.94 23.49
C ILE A 215 -5.29 4.27 24.09
N CYS A 216 -4.00 4.43 24.37
CA CYS A 216 -3.45 5.64 24.95
C CYS A 216 -3.80 6.86 24.11
N ARG A 217 -3.54 6.81 22.80
CA ARG A 217 -3.83 7.91 21.88
C ARG A 217 -5.32 8.18 21.75
N PHE A 218 -6.15 7.15 21.76
CA PHE A 218 -7.60 7.31 21.75
C PHE A 218 -8.12 8.02 23.01
N ILE A 219 -7.66 7.61 24.19
CA ILE A 219 -8.02 8.25 25.46
C ILE A 219 -7.58 9.71 25.48
N GLU A 220 -6.34 10.00 25.08
CA GLU A 220 -5.84 11.38 24.99
C GLU A 220 -6.70 12.24 24.05
N THR A 221 -7.15 11.68 22.93
CA THR A 221 -8.05 12.37 21.98
C THR A 221 -9.44 12.60 22.57
N ILE A 222 -10.01 11.63 23.30
CA ILE A 222 -11.31 11.80 23.99
C ILE A 222 -11.22 12.90 25.04
N LEU A 223 -10.15 12.89 25.85
CA LEU A 223 -9.88 13.89 26.89
C LEU A 223 -9.42 15.23 26.31
N SER A 224 -9.33 15.37 24.98
CA SER A 224 -8.84 16.56 24.28
C SER A 224 -7.43 17.00 24.70
N LEU A 225 -6.61 16.07 25.19
CA LEU A 225 -5.17 16.24 25.44
C LEU A 225 -4.37 16.19 24.13
N ARG A 226 -4.93 15.55 23.10
CA ARG A 226 -4.39 15.45 21.75
C ARG A 226 -5.44 15.88 20.73
N GLN A 227 -5.03 16.56 19.67
CA GLN A 227 -5.89 16.85 18.52
C GLN A 227 -6.28 15.55 17.78
N GLU A 228 -7.47 15.55 17.17
CA GLU A 228 -7.90 14.45 16.32
C GLU A 228 -7.02 14.35 15.07
N ASP A 229 -6.72 13.12 14.66
CA ASP A 229 -5.98 12.89 13.43
C ASP A 229 -6.88 13.20 12.22
N ASP A 230 -6.36 14.03 11.31
CA ASP A 230 -7.06 14.38 10.07
C ASP A 230 -6.89 13.30 9.00
N ARG A 231 -8.00 12.68 8.60
CA ARG A 231 -8.05 11.63 7.56
C ARG A 231 -7.62 12.13 6.19
N ASP A 232 -7.79 13.42 5.91
CA ASP A 232 -7.61 14.01 4.58
C ASP A 232 -6.19 14.57 4.41
N CYS A 233 -5.44 14.62 5.51
CA CYS A 233 -4.02 14.89 5.50
C CYS A 233 -3.28 13.87 4.62
N LEU A 234 -2.45 14.37 3.70
CA LEU A 234 -1.67 13.57 2.76
C LEU A 234 -0.78 12.53 3.46
N SER A 235 -0.41 12.74 4.73
CA SER A 235 0.38 11.78 5.52
C SER A 235 -0.38 10.48 5.88
N PHE A 236 -1.70 10.45 5.70
CA PHE A 236 -2.56 9.28 5.79
C PHE A 236 -3.03 8.79 4.42
N LYS A 237 -2.49 9.34 3.33
CA LYS A 237 -2.78 8.93 1.96
C LYS A 237 -1.55 8.31 1.32
N CYS A 238 -1.78 7.44 0.35
CA CYS A 238 -0.77 6.93 -0.56
C CYS A 238 -1.29 6.94 -2.00
N VAL A 239 -0.38 6.96 -2.95
CA VAL A 239 -0.71 6.92 -4.37
C VAL A 239 -0.30 5.57 -4.93
N HIS A 240 -1.28 4.79 -5.37
CA HIS A 240 -1.03 3.60 -6.17
C HIS A 240 -0.77 4.02 -7.61
N THR A 241 0.42 3.70 -8.10
CA THR A 241 0.88 3.99 -9.46
C THR A 241 0.40 2.94 -10.45
N PRO A 242 0.54 3.17 -11.77
CA PRO A 242 0.31 2.15 -12.80
C PRO A 242 1.03 0.83 -12.51
N ALA A 243 2.27 0.91 -12.00
CA ALA A 243 3.05 -0.25 -11.59
C ALA A 243 2.38 -0.99 -10.43
N ASP A 244 1.91 -0.29 -9.38
CA ASP A 244 1.24 -0.93 -8.24
C ASP A 244 -0.07 -1.62 -8.63
N ILE A 245 -0.83 -1.02 -9.54
CA ILE A 245 -2.10 -1.56 -10.04
C ILE A 245 -1.85 -2.87 -10.81
N VAL A 246 -0.91 -2.86 -11.76
CA VAL A 246 -0.55 -4.04 -12.56
C VAL A 246 0.06 -5.13 -11.67
N LYS A 247 1.00 -4.77 -10.79
CA LYS A 247 1.61 -5.66 -9.79
C LYS A 247 0.55 -6.40 -9.00
N ARG A 248 -0.36 -5.67 -8.36
CA ARG A 248 -1.41 -6.25 -7.50
C ARG A 248 -2.35 -7.16 -8.28
N CYS A 249 -2.67 -6.83 -9.52
CA CYS A 249 -3.49 -7.67 -10.40
C CYS A 249 -2.80 -8.99 -10.78
N ILE A 250 -1.50 -8.99 -11.04
CA ILE A 250 -0.72 -10.19 -11.36
C ILE A 250 -0.50 -11.02 -10.09
N GLU A 251 -0.02 -10.38 -9.02
CA GLU A 251 0.31 -11.03 -7.76
C GLU A 251 -0.89 -11.73 -7.14
N LYS A 252 -2.07 -11.09 -7.11
CA LYS A 252 -3.31 -11.73 -6.62
C LYS A 252 -3.65 -13.00 -7.39
N ARG A 253 -3.45 -13.00 -8.72
CA ARG A 253 -3.74 -14.17 -9.57
C ARG A 253 -2.70 -15.27 -9.37
N ILE A 254 -1.41 -14.94 -9.31
CA ILE A 254 -0.35 -15.93 -9.01
C ILE A 254 -0.55 -16.54 -7.62
N ASN A 255 -0.85 -15.73 -6.60
CA ASN A 255 -1.11 -16.24 -5.26
C ASN A 255 -2.33 -17.18 -5.22
N LYS A 256 -3.38 -16.89 -6.01
CA LYS A 256 -4.52 -17.80 -6.18
C LYS A 256 -4.13 -19.11 -6.87
N LEU A 257 -3.22 -19.06 -7.85
CA LEU A 257 -2.68 -20.26 -8.49
C LEU A 257 -1.89 -21.13 -7.50
N ASN A 258 -1.08 -20.51 -6.63
CA ASN A 258 -0.32 -21.21 -5.60
C ASN A 258 -1.23 -21.84 -4.52
N GLN A 259 -2.36 -21.22 -4.21
CA GLN A 259 -3.33 -21.73 -3.22
C GLN A 259 -4.20 -22.88 -3.74
N GLN A 260 -4.44 -22.93 -5.06
CA GLN A 260 -5.11 -24.07 -5.65
C GLN A 260 -4.16 -25.26 -5.50
N LYS A 261 -4.52 -26.25 -4.66
CA LYS A 261 -3.78 -27.52 -4.53
C LYS A 261 -3.79 -28.22 -5.89
N ILE A 262 -2.84 -27.89 -6.76
CA ILE A 262 -2.68 -28.57 -8.04
C ILE A 262 -2.15 -29.96 -7.68
N ARG A 263 -3.02 -30.99 -7.80
CA ARG A 263 -2.65 -32.39 -7.57
C ARG A 263 -1.52 -32.77 -8.53
N SER A 264 -0.51 -33.46 -8.01
CA SER A 264 0.67 -33.96 -8.72
C SER A 264 0.28 -34.62 -10.04
N ASN A 265 0.63 -33.99 -11.16
CA ASN A 265 0.42 -34.57 -12.47
C ASN A 265 1.54 -34.13 -13.41
N SER A 266 2.01 -35.03 -14.28
CA SER A 266 3.13 -34.79 -15.22
C SER A 266 2.94 -33.60 -16.16
N LYS A 267 1.72 -33.04 -16.25
CA LYS A 267 1.35 -31.87 -17.08
C LYS A 267 1.31 -30.52 -16.32
N GLN A 268 1.75 -30.48 -15.07
CA GLN A 268 1.59 -29.31 -14.19
C GLN A 268 2.29 -28.04 -14.68
N LYS A 269 3.51 -28.16 -15.24
CA LYS A 269 4.21 -27.03 -15.86
C LYS A 269 3.39 -26.40 -16.99
N ALA A 270 2.77 -27.22 -17.84
CA ALA A 270 1.93 -26.73 -18.93
C ALA A 270 0.65 -26.03 -18.41
N VAL A 271 0.04 -26.56 -17.35
CA VAL A 271 -1.12 -25.94 -16.69
C VAL A 271 -0.76 -24.55 -16.16
N ILE A 272 0.38 -24.42 -15.48
CA ILE A 272 0.83 -23.14 -14.90
C ILE A 272 1.16 -22.14 -16.01
N VAL A 273 1.89 -22.56 -17.05
CA VAL A 273 2.15 -21.72 -18.23
C VAL A 273 0.83 -21.26 -18.88
N SER A 274 -0.17 -22.15 -18.98
CA SER A 274 -1.48 -21.77 -19.52
C SER A 274 -2.21 -20.75 -18.61
N ALA A 275 -2.07 -20.86 -17.30
CA ALA A 275 -2.66 -19.94 -16.33
C ALA A 275 -1.96 -18.57 -16.35
N LEU A 276 -0.63 -18.53 -16.45
CA LEU A 276 0.13 -17.29 -16.62
C LEU A 276 -0.23 -16.60 -17.94
N ASN A 277 -0.39 -17.35 -19.04
CA ASN A 277 -0.88 -16.79 -20.31
C ASN A 277 -2.30 -16.23 -20.23
N ARG A 278 -3.18 -16.81 -19.40
CA ARG A 278 -4.50 -16.21 -19.10
C ARG A 278 -4.36 -14.89 -18.34
N ILE A 279 -3.40 -14.78 -17.42
CA ILE A 279 -3.10 -13.51 -16.74
C ILE A 279 -2.67 -12.45 -17.76
N SER A 280 -1.83 -12.78 -18.76
CA SER A 280 -1.47 -11.85 -19.84
C SER A 280 -2.71 -11.27 -20.53
N LYS A 281 -3.63 -12.16 -20.95
CA LYS A 281 -4.87 -11.79 -21.64
C LYS A 281 -5.77 -10.92 -20.76
N ASP A 282 -5.89 -11.25 -19.48
CA ASP A 282 -6.63 -10.45 -18.52
C ASP A 282 -6.06 -9.04 -18.38
N ILE A 283 -4.73 -8.90 -18.28
CA ILE A 283 -4.08 -7.59 -18.17
C ILE A 283 -4.29 -6.78 -19.46
N GLN A 284 -4.07 -7.37 -20.63
CA GLN A 284 -4.36 -6.73 -21.91
C GLN A 284 -5.83 -6.28 -22.00
N ASN A 285 -6.77 -7.14 -21.56
CA ASN A 285 -8.19 -6.81 -21.54
C ASN A 285 -8.51 -5.66 -20.58
N ASN A 286 -7.89 -5.59 -19.40
CA ASN A 286 -8.09 -4.45 -18.48
C ASN A 286 -7.63 -3.13 -19.11
N PHE A 287 -6.49 -3.15 -19.83
CA PHE A 287 -6.03 -2.00 -20.59
C PHE A 287 -7.01 -1.63 -21.71
N LYS A 288 -7.59 -2.61 -22.43
CA LYS A 288 -8.57 -2.39 -23.52
C LYS A 288 -9.88 -1.79 -23.01
N THR A 289 -10.49 -2.41 -22.00
CA THR A 289 -11.80 -2.00 -21.45
C THR A 289 -11.68 -0.78 -20.54
N GLY A 290 -10.52 -0.55 -19.94
CA GLY A 290 -10.32 0.49 -18.95
C GLY A 290 -10.60 0.04 -17.50
N VAL A 291 -11.19 -1.14 -17.32
CA VAL A 291 -11.69 -1.63 -16.03
C VAL A 291 -10.71 -2.64 -15.43
N TRP A 292 -10.40 -2.49 -14.14
CA TRP A 292 -9.39 -3.28 -13.45
C TRP A 292 -9.97 -4.09 -12.29
N GLU A 293 -10.78 -5.11 -12.60
CA GLU A 293 -11.56 -5.91 -11.63
C GLU A 293 -10.70 -6.60 -10.55
N GLY A 294 -9.43 -6.88 -10.84
CA GLY A 294 -8.48 -7.44 -9.87
C GLY A 294 -8.00 -6.45 -8.79
N TYR A 295 -8.16 -5.15 -9.05
CA TYR A 295 -7.68 -4.04 -8.21
C TYR A 295 -8.83 -3.37 -7.44
N THR A 296 -9.95 -3.07 -8.11
CA THR A 296 -11.14 -2.41 -7.55
C THR A 296 -12.03 -3.42 -6.80
N GLN A 297 -11.66 -3.85 -5.60
CA GLN A 297 -12.57 -4.66 -4.78
C GLN A 297 -13.65 -3.78 -4.12
N GLY A 298 -14.87 -3.86 -4.64
CA GLY A 298 -16.02 -3.10 -4.13
C GLY A 298 -16.01 -1.60 -4.47
N ASP A 299 -15.07 -1.14 -5.30
CA ASP A 299 -15.20 0.12 -6.04
C ASP A 299 -16.02 -0.20 -7.29
N ASN A 300 -17.07 0.59 -7.58
CA ASN A 300 -17.89 0.42 -8.78
C ASN A 300 -16.98 0.28 -10.01
N LYS A 301 -17.31 -0.62 -10.95
CA LYS A 301 -16.57 -0.91 -12.20
C LYS A 301 -16.20 0.39 -12.94
N ARG A 302 -15.10 1.01 -12.56
CA ARG A 302 -14.71 2.34 -13.03
C ARG A 302 -13.47 2.23 -13.90
N THR A 303 -13.48 3.05 -14.94
CA THR A 303 -12.43 3.17 -15.93
C THR A 303 -11.22 3.87 -15.32
N ILE A 304 -10.18 3.10 -14.99
CA ILE A 304 -8.90 3.60 -14.44
C ILE A 304 -7.86 3.78 -15.56
N SER A 305 -8.02 3.11 -16.70
CA SER A 305 -7.24 3.40 -17.91
C SER A 305 -8.09 3.99 -19.02
N GLN A 306 -7.60 5.08 -19.61
CA GLN A 306 -8.31 5.91 -20.58
C GLN A 306 -7.44 6.14 -21.82
N VAL A 307 -8.05 6.59 -22.92
CA VAL A 307 -7.31 7.03 -24.10
C VAL A 307 -6.51 8.28 -23.74
N LEU A 308 -5.23 8.31 -24.14
CA LEU A 308 -4.39 9.48 -23.92
C LEU A 308 -4.99 10.68 -24.66
N SER A 309 -5.10 11.80 -23.95
CA SER A 309 -5.66 13.01 -24.53
C SER A 309 -4.65 13.64 -25.51
N SER A 310 -5.10 13.95 -26.73
CA SER A 310 -4.30 14.50 -27.82
C SER A 310 -4.49 16.02 -28.01
N LYS A 311 -5.10 16.72 -27.04
CA LYS A 311 -5.38 18.16 -27.15
C LYS A 311 -4.11 19.00 -27.30
N SER A 312 -3.09 18.72 -26.50
CA SER A 312 -1.76 19.34 -26.58
C SER A 312 -0.75 18.47 -25.84
N THR A 313 0.54 18.61 -26.13
CA THR A 313 1.62 17.87 -25.46
C THR A 313 1.61 18.09 -23.95
N LEU A 314 1.34 19.33 -23.50
CA LEU A 314 1.21 19.65 -22.07
C LEU A 314 0.02 18.95 -21.43
N HIS A 315 -1.11 18.90 -22.13
CA HIS A 315 -2.29 18.21 -21.63
C HIS A 315 -2.11 16.68 -21.59
N SER A 316 -1.37 16.11 -22.55
CA SER A 316 -0.95 14.70 -22.51
C SER A 316 -0.04 14.41 -21.31
N LEU A 317 0.92 15.30 -21.02
CA LEU A 317 1.81 15.18 -19.87
C LEU A 317 1.04 15.28 -18.54
N SER A 318 0.15 16.25 -18.42
CA SER A 318 -0.76 16.41 -17.28
C SER A 318 -1.61 15.14 -17.07
N HIS A 319 -2.13 14.53 -18.13
CA HIS A 319 -2.91 13.30 -18.04
C HIS A 319 -2.10 12.13 -17.43
N VAL A 320 -0.82 11.98 -17.77
CA VAL A 320 0.05 10.96 -17.15
C VAL A 320 0.30 11.22 -15.66
N ARG A 321 0.28 12.50 -15.24
CA ARG A 321 0.49 12.95 -13.85
C ARG A 321 -0.81 13.04 -13.03
N ARG A 322 -1.92 12.57 -13.58
CA ARG A 322 -3.25 12.59 -12.94
C ARG A 322 -3.34 11.54 -11.84
N VAL A 323 -3.86 11.96 -10.70
CA VAL A 323 -4.18 11.15 -9.52
C VAL A 323 -5.67 11.24 -9.26
N GLU A 324 -6.33 10.11 -9.11
CA GLU A 324 -7.76 10.06 -8.83
C GLU A 324 -8.06 9.51 -7.45
N ILE A 325 -8.96 10.18 -6.71
CA ILE A 325 -9.48 9.66 -5.45
C ILE A 325 -10.35 8.41 -5.73
N SER A 326 -10.23 7.39 -4.88
CA SER A 326 -11.05 6.17 -4.99
C SER A 326 -12.56 6.43 -4.92
N SER A 327 -13.36 5.62 -5.62
CA SER A 327 -14.79 5.91 -5.82
C SER A 327 -15.62 6.04 -4.55
N LYS A 328 -15.28 5.30 -3.49
CA LYS A 328 -15.98 5.37 -2.19
C LYS A 328 -15.84 6.71 -1.49
N GLU A 329 -14.74 7.42 -1.72
CA GLU A 329 -14.41 8.65 -0.96
C GLU A 329 -14.81 9.93 -1.71
N ARG A 330 -15.07 9.83 -3.02
CA ARG A 330 -15.46 10.95 -3.89
C ARG A 330 -16.77 11.63 -3.52
N ALA A 331 -17.66 10.95 -2.80
CA ALA A 331 -18.95 11.50 -2.42
C ALA A 331 -18.83 12.55 -1.30
N SER A 332 -17.74 12.56 -0.53
CA SER A 332 -17.53 13.53 0.53
C SER A 332 -17.13 14.90 -0.04
N ALA A 333 -17.89 15.94 0.32
CA ALA A 333 -17.56 17.32 -0.05
C ALA A 333 -16.24 17.79 0.59
N ILE A 334 -15.93 17.29 1.80
CA ILE A 334 -14.70 17.63 2.53
C ILE A 334 -13.47 17.10 1.78
N MET A 335 -13.53 15.85 1.29
CA MET A 335 -12.45 15.22 0.51
C MET A 335 -12.11 15.95 -0.79
N ARG A 336 -13.02 16.79 -1.31
CA ARG A 336 -12.83 17.58 -2.53
C ARG A 336 -12.17 18.93 -2.27
N GLN A 337 -12.02 19.32 -1.02
CA GLN A 337 -11.33 20.56 -0.67
C GLN A 337 -9.82 20.41 -0.80
N ILE A 338 -9.15 21.52 -1.07
CA ILE A 338 -7.68 21.56 -1.08
C ILE A 338 -7.22 21.51 0.36
N HIS A 339 -6.48 20.46 0.71
CA HIS A 339 -5.92 20.30 2.04
C HIS A 339 -4.49 20.90 2.08
N PRO A 340 -4.10 21.69 3.11
CA PRO A 340 -2.80 22.37 3.15
C PRO A 340 -1.59 21.46 2.97
N THR A 341 -1.66 20.21 3.45
CA THR A 341 -0.57 19.23 3.30
C THR A 341 -0.36 18.72 1.87
N GLN A 342 -1.24 19.10 0.93
CA GLN A 342 -1.05 18.86 -0.50
C GLN A 342 -0.04 19.82 -1.14
N LEU A 343 0.27 20.94 -0.49
CA LEU A 343 1.18 21.95 -1.00
C LEU A 343 2.54 21.35 -1.36
N GLY A 344 3.02 21.64 -2.57
CA GLY A 344 4.28 21.11 -3.10
C GLY A 344 4.19 19.71 -3.71
N TYR A 345 3.15 18.92 -3.41
CA TYR A 345 2.94 17.58 -3.98
C TYR A 345 1.88 17.56 -5.08
N ILE A 346 0.78 18.29 -4.87
CA ILE A 346 -0.34 18.42 -5.81
C ILE A 346 -0.40 19.86 -6.31
N CYS A 347 -0.72 20.04 -7.59
CA CYS A 347 -0.97 21.35 -8.18
C CYS A 347 -2.26 21.94 -7.59
N PRO A 348 -2.23 23.11 -6.94
CA PRO A 348 -3.43 23.72 -6.34
C PRO A 348 -4.37 24.33 -7.40
N CYS A 349 -3.85 24.64 -8.59
CA CYS A 349 -4.60 25.33 -9.65
C CYS A 349 -5.24 24.36 -10.65
N GLU A 350 -4.60 23.22 -10.91
CA GLU A 350 -5.05 22.28 -11.93
C GLU A 350 -6.09 21.32 -11.35
N THR A 351 -7.34 21.45 -11.80
CA THR A 351 -8.45 20.56 -11.47
C THR A 351 -9.32 20.36 -12.70
N THR A 352 -10.08 19.27 -12.73
CA THR A 352 -11.14 19.12 -13.72
C THR A 352 -12.35 19.99 -13.37
N GLU A 353 -13.09 20.40 -14.40
CA GLU A 353 -14.40 21.03 -14.25
C GLU A 353 -15.50 19.96 -14.08
N GLY A 354 -16.65 20.38 -13.53
CA GLY A 354 -17.82 19.52 -13.40
C GLY A 354 -17.76 18.56 -12.20
N PRO A 355 -18.38 17.36 -12.29
CA PRO A 355 -18.64 16.50 -11.13
C PRO A 355 -17.38 15.91 -10.49
N ASP A 356 -16.27 15.88 -11.22
CA ASP A 356 -14.96 15.37 -10.78
C ASP A 356 -14.07 16.45 -10.10
N VAL A 357 -14.55 17.69 -9.96
CA VAL A 357 -13.82 18.76 -9.28
C VAL A 357 -13.39 18.34 -7.86
N GLY A 358 -12.11 18.52 -7.54
CA GLY A 358 -11.50 18.09 -6.26
C GLY A 358 -11.32 16.57 -6.09
N ALA A 359 -11.97 15.74 -6.90
CA ALA A 359 -11.79 14.29 -6.91
C ALA A 359 -10.63 13.83 -7.83
N VAL A 360 -10.27 14.69 -8.79
CA VAL A 360 -9.14 14.51 -9.70
C VAL A 360 -8.08 15.56 -9.36
N LYS A 361 -6.88 15.08 -9.06
CA LYS A 361 -5.72 15.87 -8.66
C LYS A 361 -4.59 15.66 -9.65
N TYR A 362 -3.65 16.60 -9.71
CA TYR A 362 -2.50 16.53 -10.60
C TYR A 362 -1.22 16.72 -9.80
N LEU A 363 -0.23 15.84 -10.00
CA LEU A 363 1.06 15.96 -9.31
C LEU A 363 1.77 17.24 -9.74
N SER A 364 2.30 18.00 -8.77
CA SER A 364 3.13 19.19 -9.03
C SER A 364 4.35 18.82 -9.88
N SER A 365 4.92 19.74 -10.65
CA SER A 365 6.02 19.44 -11.59
C SER A 365 7.26 18.82 -10.93
N THR A 366 7.53 19.12 -9.65
CA THR A 366 8.67 18.61 -8.88
C THR A 366 8.34 17.33 -8.11
N CYS A 367 7.06 16.96 -7.99
CA CYS A 367 6.64 15.78 -7.25
C CYS A 367 7.08 14.49 -7.95
N THR A 368 7.63 13.56 -7.17
CA THR A 368 7.96 12.19 -7.57
C THR A 368 7.38 11.21 -6.54
N ILE A 369 6.83 10.11 -7.02
CA ILE A 369 6.31 9.03 -6.17
C ILE A 369 7.46 8.09 -5.80
N THR A 370 7.59 7.79 -4.52
CA THR A 370 8.64 6.91 -3.99
C THR A 370 8.33 5.44 -4.28
N PRO A 371 9.34 4.60 -4.56
CA PRO A 371 9.15 3.16 -4.65
C PRO A 371 8.87 2.56 -3.26
N TYR A 372 8.28 1.38 -3.25
CA TYR A 372 8.21 0.57 -2.04
C TYR A 372 9.61 0.12 -1.62
N VAL A 373 9.87 0.19 -0.32
CA VAL A 373 11.08 -0.34 0.32
C VAL A 373 10.63 -1.27 1.42
N ASP A 374 11.23 -2.46 1.49
CA ASP A 374 10.92 -3.45 2.52
C ASP A 374 11.30 -2.90 3.91
N PRO A 375 10.36 -2.87 4.88
CA PRO A 375 10.66 -2.51 6.26
C PRO A 375 11.81 -3.30 6.89
N ASP A 376 11.96 -4.57 6.53
CA ASP A 376 13.00 -5.44 7.09
C ASP A 376 14.38 -5.06 6.54
N ASP A 377 14.46 -4.70 5.25
CA ASP A 377 15.68 -4.14 4.67
C ASP A 377 16.09 -2.84 5.38
N VAL A 378 15.13 -1.95 5.65
CA VAL A 378 15.38 -0.72 6.40
C VAL A 378 15.92 -1.05 7.79
N LEU A 379 15.29 -1.99 8.50
CA LEU A 379 15.69 -2.37 9.86
C LEU A 379 17.11 -2.96 9.90
N ASN A 380 17.42 -3.86 8.97
CA ASN A 380 18.71 -4.53 8.88
C ASN A 380 19.85 -3.53 8.62
N HIS A 381 19.61 -2.51 7.80
CA HIS A 381 20.62 -1.48 7.51
C HIS A 381 20.74 -0.44 8.62
N LEU A 382 19.64 -0.10 9.31
CA LEU A 382 19.70 0.87 10.40
C LEU A 382 20.44 0.35 11.64
N GLY A 383 20.55 -0.98 11.80
CA GLY A 383 21.27 -1.58 12.94
C GLY A 383 20.68 -1.16 14.28
N VAL A 384 19.35 -1.22 14.41
CA VAL A 384 18.64 -0.68 15.58
C VAL A 384 19.01 -1.45 16.84
N LEU A 385 19.70 -0.77 17.76
CA LEU A 385 19.99 -1.28 19.10
C LEU A 385 18.89 -0.82 20.08
N PRO A 386 18.36 -1.72 20.94
CA PRO A 386 17.34 -1.38 21.93
C PRO A 386 17.96 -0.62 23.11
N GLN A 387 18.38 0.62 22.86
CA GLN A 387 19.06 1.48 23.81
C GLN A 387 18.35 2.83 23.87
N GLY A 388 17.61 3.11 24.94
CA GLY A 388 16.91 4.38 25.13
C GLY A 388 15.40 4.24 25.27
N ASN A 389 14.73 5.38 25.41
CA ASN A 389 13.29 5.45 25.71
C ASN A 389 12.44 5.85 24.50
N ASP A 390 13.03 6.36 23.42
CA ASP A 390 12.29 6.85 22.26
C ASP A 390 11.70 5.68 21.47
N ALA A 391 10.40 5.72 21.19
CA ALA A 391 9.75 4.66 20.43
C ALA A 391 10.01 4.82 18.92
N LEU A 392 10.67 3.82 18.32
CA LEU A 392 10.89 3.76 16.89
C LEU A 392 9.73 3.03 16.21
N PHE A 393 9.17 3.68 15.19
CA PHE A 393 8.14 3.13 14.32
C PHE A 393 8.66 3.05 12.89
N ILE A 394 8.41 1.92 12.22
CA ILE A 394 8.64 1.77 10.78
C ILE A 394 7.29 1.51 10.14
N ASN A 395 6.92 2.36 9.17
CA ASN A 395 5.60 2.37 8.54
C ASN A 395 4.45 2.37 9.56
N GLY A 396 4.60 3.06 10.69
CA GLY A 396 3.57 3.13 11.75
C GLY A 396 3.48 1.91 12.67
N LEU A 397 4.29 0.88 12.45
CA LEU A 397 4.39 -0.28 13.34
C LEU A 397 5.53 -0.09 14.34
N PHE A 398 5.28 -0.39 15.60
CA PHE A 398 6.29 -0.33 16.65
C PHE A 398 7.38 -1.38 16.42
N VAL A 399 8.63 -0.94 16.49
CA VAL A 399 9.81 -1.80 16.33
C VAL A 399 10.50 -2.02 17.66
N ALA A 400 11.04 -0.95 18.25
CA ALA A 400 11.82 -0.99 19.49
C ALA A 400 11.85 0.39 20.14
N ARG A 401 12.22 0.43 21.43
CA ARG A 401 12.66 1.68 22.05
C ARG A 401 14.17 1.83 21.85
N THR A 402 14.60 2.98 21.37
CA THR A 402 15.99 3.28 21.01
C THR A 402 16.29 4.76 21.23
N SER A 403 17.48 5.20 20.84
CA SER A 403 17.91 6.59 20.92
C SER A 403 17.66 7.27 19.58
N LYS A 404 16.87 8.34 19.58
CA LYS A 404 16.60 9.18 18.41
C LYS A 404 17.88 9.59 17.67
N ASP A 405 18.92 9.99 18.40
CA ASP A 405 20.16 10.51 17.83
C ASP A 405 20.96 9.43 17.11
N SER A 406 20.87 8.18 17.55
CA SER A 406 21.50 7.05 16.85
C SER A 406 20.88 6.86 15.47
N ILE A 407 19.54 6.76 15.43
CA ILE A 407 18.79 6.53 14.19
C ILE A 407 18.95 7.69 13.19
N LEU A 408 18.85 8.94 13.67
CA LEU A 408 19.01 10.11 12.80
C LEU A 408 20.41 10.21 12.21
N ARG A 409 21.45 9.84 12.95
CA ARG A 409 22.83 9.79 12.44
C ARG A 409 22.96 8.75 11.33
N SER A 410 22.45 7.54 11.54
CA SER A 410 22.46 6.47 10.54
C SER A 410 21.72 6.88 9.26
N ILE A 411 20.50 7.41 9.37
CA ILE A 411 19.71 7.84 8.21
C ILE A 411 20.40 8.97 7.46
N LYS A 412 20.96 9.97 8.16
CA LYS A 412 21.69 11.08 7.53
C LYS A 412 22.96 10.58 6.82
N ALA A 413 23.66 9.60 7.39
CA ALA A 413 24.85 9.03 6.77
C ALA A 413 24.50 8.33 5.44
N TYR A 414 23.48 7.46 5.43
CA TYR A 414 23.01 6.82 4.20
C TYR A 414 22.57 7.82 3.13
N LYS A 415 21.82 8.86 3.52
CA LYS A 415 21.40 9.92 2.59
C LYS A 415 22.57 10.71 2.01
N ARG A 416 23.62 10.99 2.79
CA ARG A 416 24.79 11.73 2.30
C ARG A 416 25.63 10.92 1.31
N LYS A 417 25.71 9.60 1.50
CA LYS A 417 26.45 8.72 0.61
C LYS A 417 25.72 8.44 -0.71
N GLY A 418 24.46 8.86 -0.84
CA GLY A 418 23.62 8.50 -2.00
C GLY A 418 23.33 7.00 -2.08
N GLU A 419 23.48 6.29 -0.95
CA GLU A 419 23.27 4.85 -0.83
C GLU A 419 21.77 4.52 -0.66
N ALA A 420 21.46 3.30 -0.21
CA ALA A 420 20.10 2.87 0.09
C ALA A 420 19.33 3.91 0.93
N PHE A 421 18.00 3.94 0.75
CA PHE A 421 17.07 4.74 1.59
C PHE A 421 17.08 6.26 1.38
N MET A 422 17.59 6.77 0.25
CA MET A 422 17.43 8.19 -0.14
C MET A 422 16.00 8.71 0.00
N LEU A 423 15.01 7.84 -0.30
CA LEU A 423 13.59 8.15 -0.29
C LEU A 423 12.88 7.74 1.01
N VAL A 424 13.61 7.24 2.01
CA VAL A 424 13.05 6.97 3.35
C VAL A 424 12.95 8.27 4.13
N SER A 425 11.77 8.58 4.63
CA SER A 425 11.53 9.72 5.52
C SER A 425 11.71 9.31 6.99
N ALA A 426 12.21 10.25 7.79
CA ALA A 426 12.28 10.11 9.24
C ALA A 426 11.65 11.38 9.83
N TYR A 427 10.67 11.20 10.71
CA TYR A 427 10.06 12.29 11.46
C TYR A 427 10.11 11.95 12.94
N TYR A 428 10.14 12.98 13.78
CA TYR A 428 9.99 12.87 15.22
C TYR A 428 8.81 13.74 15.63
N SER A 429 8.02 13.25 16.57
CA SER A 429 6.85 13.94 17.14
C SER A 429 6.97 13.99 18.64
#